data_AF-A0A451A230-F1
#
_entry.id   AF-A0A451A230-F1
#
_cell.length_a   1.000
_cell.length_b   1.000
_cell.length_c   1.000
_cell.angle_alpha   90.00
_cell.angle_beta   90.00
_cell.angle_gamma   90.00
#
_symmetry.space_group_name_H-M   'P 1'
#
loop_
_entity.id
_entity.type
_entity.pdbx_description
1 polymer ?
#
loop_
_entity_poly.entity_id
_entity_poly.type
_entity_poly.pdbx_seq_one_letter_code
_entity_poly.pdbx_strand_id
1 'polypeptide(L)'
;MKQGRWEDHCIWHENDDVDEFCRDYFASNDRRMALFTAAGFDPRSGQVPNLLAKHVGNRETTIAFFIREERTDTDKELRAQAEKNLSELLVGRNLSS
;
A
#
# COMPACT_ATOMS: atom_id res chain seq x y z
N MET A 1 21.68 -25.55 2.25
CA MET A 1 21.37 -24.39 3.11
C MET A 1 20.00 -24.66 3.71
N LYS A 2 19.79 -24.47 5.02
CA LYS A 2 18.46 -24.70 5.62
C LYS A 2 17.52 -23.64 5.06
N GLN A 3 16.54 -24.06 4.26
CA GLN A 3 15.46 -23.19 3.85
C GLN A 3 14.75 -22.67 5.10
N GLY A 4 14.68 -21.36 5.24
CA GLY A 4 14.07 -20.73 6.40
C GLY A 4 12.55 -20.79 6.33
N ARG A 5 11.87 -20.73 7.48
CA ARG A 5 10.40 -20.67 7.62
C ARG A 5 9.73 -19.62 6.70
N TRP A 6 10.46 -18.60 6.28
CA TRP A 6 10.00 -17.57 5.35
C TRP A 6 10.17 -17.97 3.89
N GLU A 7 11.24 -18.66 3.51
CA GLU A 7 11.50 -19.10 2.14
C GLU A 7 10.49 -20.16 1.67
N ASP A 8 9.98 -20.99 2.60
CA ASP A 8 8.99 -22.04 2.30
C ASP A 8 7.54 -21.52 2.20
N HIS A 9 7.27 -20.30 2.69
CA HIS A 9 5.89 -19.78 2.84
C HIS A 9 5.68 -18.39 2.24
N CYS A 10 6.74 -17.68 1.89
CA CYS A 10 6.63 -16.39 1.22
C CYS A 10 6.72 -16.54 -0.28
N ILE A 11 5.82 -15.83 -0.95
CA ILE A 11 5.98 -15.50 -2.36
C ILE A 11 6.85 -14.24 -2.40
N TRP A 12 7.94 -14.33 -3.17
CA TRP A 12 8.89 -13.24 -3.36
C TRP A 12 8.89 -12.84 -4.83
N HIS A 13 8.75 -11.54 -5.07
CA HIS A 13 8.81 -10.92 -6.39
C HIS A 13 9.73 -9.71 -6.32
N GLU A 14 10.45 -9.42 -7.41
CA GLU A 14 11.32 -8.26 -7.53
C GLU A 14 11.00 -7.48 -8.80
N ASN A 15 11.22 -6.16 -8.76
CA ASN A 15 11.10 -5.29 -9.93
C ASN A 15 9.73 -5.45 -10.64
N ASP A 16 9.75 -5.68 -11.95
CA ASP A 16 8.56 -5.76 -12.81
C ASP A 16 7.65 -6.94 -12.43
N ASP A 17 8.19 -8.00 -11.82
CA ASP A 17 7.42 -9.16 -11.38
C ASP A 17 6.39 -8.79 -10.29
N VAL A 18 6.65 -7.70 -9.54
CA VAL A 18 5.72 -7.19 -8.53
C VAL A 18 4.48 -6.59 -9.19
N ASP A 19 4.64 -5.82 -10.26
CA ASP A 19 3.53 -5.20 -10.99
C ASP A 19 2.69 -6.27 -11.71
N GLU A 20 3.35 -7.23 -12.36
CA GLU A 20 2.70 -8.37 -13.00
C GLU A 20 1.89 -9.20 -12.00
N PHE A 21 2.49 -9.58 -10.87
CA PHE A 21 1.76 -10.28 -9.81
C PHE A 21 0.53 -9.47 -9.35
N CYS A 22 0.72 -8.16 -9.15
CA CYS A 22 -0.36 -7.31 -8.66
C CYS A 22 -1.52 -7.24 -9.66
N ARG A 23 -1.21 -7.06 -10.95
CA ARG A 23 -2.18 -7.08 -12.05
C ARG A 23 -2.93 -8.41 -12.08
N ASP A 24 -2.22 -9.51 -12.08
CA ASP A 24 -2.82 -10.82 -12.32
C ASP A 24 -3.62 -11.31 -11.10
N TYR A 25 -3.17 -11.01 -9.88
CA TYR A 25 -3.82 -11.47 -8.66
C TYR A 25 -4.99 -10.57 -8.21
N PHE A 26 -4.81 -9.24 -8.26
CA PHE A 26 -5.77 -8.28 -7.70
C PHE A 26 -6.79 -7.73 -8.71
N ALA A 27 -6.64 -7.99 -10.02
CA ALA A 27 -7.62 -7.54 -11.03
C ALA A 27 -8.97 -8.27 -11.00
N SER A 28 -9.11 -9.32 -10.21
CA SER A 28 -10.36 -10.07 -10.10
C SER A 28 -11.46 -9.26 -9.39
N ASN A 29 -12.60 -9.07 -10.06
CA ASN A 29 -13.76 -8.37 -9.50
C ASN A 29 -14.48 -9.12 -8.36
N ASP A 30 -14.26 -10.44 -8.26
CA ASP A 30 -14.90 -11.29 -7.26
C ASP A 30 -14.19 -11.29 -5.90
N ARG A 31 -13.05 -10.60 -5.79
CA ARG A 31 -12.28 -10.54 -4.55
C ARG A 31 -12.73 -9.37 -3.67
N ARG A 32 -12.65 -9.58 -2.36
CA ARG A 32 -12.78 -8.52 -1.35
C ARG A 32 -11.42 -8.33 -0.71
N MET A 33 -10.95 -7.10 -0.65
CA MET A 33 -9.60 -6.79 -0.18
C MET A 33 -9.65 -5.82 1.00
N ALA A 34 -8.87 -6.11 2.03
CA ALA A 34 -8.57 -5.16 3.10
C ALA A 34 -7.06 -4.89 3.08
N LEU A 35 -6.68 -3.65 2.79
CA LEU A 35 -5.30 -3.20 2.79
C LEU A 35 -5.00 -2.44 4.09
N PHE A 36 -3.98 -2.88 4.82
CA PHE A 36 -3.43 -2.15 5.96
C PHE A 36 -2.04 -1.64 5.56
N THR A 37 -1.87 -0.33 5.50
CA THR A 37 -0.60 0.26 5.03
C THR A 37 -0.21 1.47 5.88
N ALA A 38 1.10 1.73 5.94
CA ALA A 38 1.62 2.93 6.56
C ALA A 38 1.23 4.18 5.75
N ALA A 39 0.97 5.27 6.47
CA ALA A 39 0.83 6.63 5.94
C ALA A 39 1.64 7.60 6.80
N GLY A 40 2.80 7.14 7.28
CA GLY A 40 3.73 7.89 8.10
C GLY A 40 4.65 8.81 7.28
N PHE A 41 5.73 9.27 7.90
CA PHE A 41 6.70 10.17 7.27
C PHE A 41 7.61 9.48 6.25
N ASP A 42 7.69 8.14 6.23
CA ASP A 42 8.52 7.43 5.24
C ASP A 42 8.04 7.78 3.82
N PRO A 43 8.89 8.32 2.94
CA PRO A 43 8.49 8.76 1.60
C PRO A 43 7.96 7.62 0.73
N ARG A 44 8.21 6.36 1.11
CA ARG A 44 7.74 5.17 0.40
C ARG A 44 6.36 4.70 0.86
N SER A 45 5.77 5.33 1.89
CA SER A 45 4.44 4.95 2.43
C SER A 45 3.36 4.87 1.34
N GLY A 46 3.49 5.67 0.28
CA GLY A 46 2.57 5.66 -0.86
C GLY A 46 2.81 4.56 -1.91
N GLN A 47 3.98 3.92 -1.96
CA GLN A 47 4.37 3.10 -3.12
C GLN A 47 3.46 1.88 -3.32
N VAL A 48 3.31 1.04 -2.29
CA VAL A 48 2.48 -0.17 -2.34
C VAL A 48 1.00 0.13 -2.51
N PRO A 49 0.35 1.01 -1.72
CA PRO A 49 -1.06 1.32 -1.93
C PRO A 49 -1.36 1.91 -3.31
N ASN A 50 -0.48 2.78 -3.83
CA ASN A 50 -0.66 3.34 -5.18
C ASN A 50 -0.45 2.30 -6.28
N LEU A 51 0.47 1.35 -6.09
CA LEU A 51 0.65 0.22 -7.00
C LEU A 51 -0.61 -0.65 -7.05
N LEU A 52 -1.12 -1.07 -5.88
CA LEU A 52 -2.32 -1.89 -5.79
C LEU A 52 -3.55 -1.17 -6.37
N ALA A 53 -3.70 0.13 -6.13
CA ALA A 53 -4.84 0.91 -6.63
C ALA A 53 -4.96 0.94 -8.16
N LYS A 54 -3.87 0.69 -8.90
CA LYS A 54 -3.87 0.55 -10.37
C LYS A 54 -4.50 -0.76 -10.84
N HIS A 55 -4.39 -1.81 -10.02
CA HIS A 55 -4.66 -3.19 -10.41
C HIS A 55 -5.87 -3.82 -9.72
N VAL A 56 -6.37 -3.21 -8.64
CA VAL A 56 -7.59 -3.69 -7.96
C VAL A 56 -8.77 -3.65 -8.91
N GLY A 57 -9.36 -4.82 -9.18
CA GLY A 57 -10.50 -4.97 -10.08
C GLY A 57 -11.76 -4.28 -9.56
N ASN A 58 -12.15 -4.60 -8.31
CA ASN A 58 -13.34 -4.03 -7.68
C ASN A 58 -12.96 -3.10 -6.52
N ARG A 59 -13.12 -1.79 -6.75
CA ARG A 59 -12.85 -0.75 -5.75
C ARG A 59 -13.93 -0.67 -4.67
N GLU A 60 -15.18 -1.01 -4.98
CA GLU A 60 -16.30 -0.95 -4.02
C GLU A 60 -16.16 -2.01 -2.92
N THR A 61 -15.57 -3.16 -3.25
CA THR A 61 -15.31 -4.25 -2.29
C THR A 61 -13.94 -4.17 -1.63
N THR A 62 -13.21 -3.08 -1.87
CA THR A 62 -11.86 -2.85 -1.33
C THR A 62 -11.90 -1.78 -0.26
N ILE A 63 -11.37 -2.13 0.91
CA ILE A 63 -11.18 -1.18 2.01
C ILE A 63 -9.69 -0.99 2.29
N ALA A 64 -9.30 0.24 2.61
CA ALA A 64 -7.92 0.59 2.95
C ALA A 64 -7.87 1.33 4.28
N PHE A 65 -6.98 0.88 5.16
CA PHE A 65 -6.66 1.47 6.44
C PHE A 65 -5.25 2.04 6.38
N PHE A 66 -5.15 3.35 6.57
CA PHE A 66 -3.91 4.10 6.58
C PHE A 66 -3.47 4.34 8.01
N ILE A 67 -2.36 3.74 8.40
CA ILE A 67 -1.83 3.80 9.77
C ILE A 67 -0.72 4.84 9.81
N ARG A 68 -0.93 5.91 10.56
CA ARG A 68 0.08 6.95 10.79
C ARG A 68 0.54 6.87 12.24
N GLU A 69 1.85 6.76 12.44
CA GLU A 69 2.46 6.92 13.76
C GLU A 69 2.36 8.39 14.19
N GLU A 70 1.86 8.65 15.39
CA GLU A 70 1.92 9.98 16.02
C GLU A 70 2.99 9.98 17.12
N ARG A 71 3.97 10.88 16.99
CA ARG A 71 5.01 11.08 18.00
C ARG A 71 4.85 12.46 18.64
N THR A 72 5.04 12.52 19.96
CA THR A 72 4.93 13.77 20.73
C THR A 72 6.13 14.72 20.53
N ASP A 73 7.28 14.19 20.13
CA ASP A 73 8.53 14.93 19.91
C ASP A 73 9.00 14.82 18.45
N THR A 74 8.10 15.17 17.51
CA THR A 74 8.40 14.99 16.09
C THR A 74 9.01 16.23 15.48
N ASP A 75 10.12 16.03 14.76
CA ASP A 75 10.66 17.00 13.81
C ASP A 75 9.53 17.53 12.90
N LYS A 76 9.46 18.85 12.73
CA LYS A 76 8.45 19.52 11.91
C LYS A 76 8.46 19.01 10.46
N GLU A 77 9.63 18.67 9.93
CA GLU A 77 9.77 18.17 8.56
C GLU A 77 9.16 16.78 8.41
N LEU A 78 9.39 15.89 9.37
CA LEU A 78 8.80 14.54 9.36
C LEU A 78 7.28 14.60 9.47
N ARG A 79 6.76 15.50 10.30
CA ARG A 79 5.31 15.72 10.39
C ARG A 79 4.73 16.22 9.07
N ALA A 80 5.36 17.22 8.45
CA ALA A 80 4.94 17.73 7.15
C ALA A 80 4.96 16.64 6.07
N GLN A 81 5.98 15.77 6.08
CA GLN A 81 6.06 14.65 5.15
C GLN A 81 4.94 13.62 5.38
N ALA A 82 4.62 13.31 6.64
CA ALA A 82 3.50 12.43 6.96
C ALA A 82 2.14 13.01 6.53
N GLU A 83 1.93 14.32 6.73
CA GLU A 83 0.72 15.02 6.27
C GLU A 83 0.62 15.00 4.74
N LYS A 84 1.72 15.23 4.03
CA LYS A 84 1.78 15.13 2.56
C LYS A 84 1.42 13.72 2.08
N ASN A 85 2.09 12.70 2.61
CA ASN A 85 1.85 11.30 2.23
C ASN A 85 0.39 10.91 2.44
N LEU A 86 -0.19 11.28 3.59
CA LEU A 86 -1.59 11.01 3.90
C LEU A 86 -2.52 11.75 2.93
N SER A 87 -2.24 13.01 2.60
CA SER A 87 -3.04 13.78 1.66
C SER A 87 -3.06 13.12 0.27
N GLU A 88 -1.90 12.71 -0.24
CA GLU A 88 -1.79 12.02 -1.54
C GLU A 88 -2.60 10.71 -1.56
N LEU A 89 -2.50 9.91 -0.49
CA LEU A 89 -3.26 8.66 -0.33
C LEU A 89 -4.77 8.87 -0.25
N LEU A 90 -5.22 9.99 0.32
CA LEU A 90 -6.64 10.32 0.42
C LEU A 90 -7.19 10.96 -0.86
N VAL A 91 -6.39 11.73 -1.60
CA VAL A 91 -6.81 12.31 -2.90
C VAL A 91 -7.06 11.21 -3.94
N GLY A 92 -6.30 10.11 -3.88
CA GLY A 92 -6.56 8.91 -4.68
C GLY A 92 -7.97 8.31 -4.51
N ARG A 93 -8.71 8.67 -3.44
CA ARG A 93 -10.11 8.27 -3.25
C ARG A 93 -11.12 9.06 -4.09
N ASN A 94 -10.75 10.25 -4.60
CA ASN A 94 -11.70 11.19 -5.22
C ASN A 94 -11.68 11.20 -6.76
N LEU A 95 -10.85 10.38 -7.41
CA LEU A 95 -10.79 10.27 -8.88
C LEU A 95 -11.79 9.25 -9.46
N SER A 96 -12.84 8.93 -8.72
CA SER A 96 -13.94 8.06 -9.15
C SER A 96 -15.28 8.78 -8.98
N SER A 97 -15.48 9.80 -9.81
CA SER A 97 -16.79 10.37 -10.14
C SER A 97 -16.95 10.37 -11.65
#